data_AF-A0A2R9BWR7-F1
#
_entry.id   AF-A0A2R9BWR7-F1
#
_cell.length_a   1.000
_cell.length_b   1.000
_cell.length_c   1.000
_cell.angle_alpha   90.00
_cell.angle_beta   90.00
_cell.angle_gamma   90.00
#
_symmetry.space_group_name_H-M   'P 1'
#
loop_
_entity.id
_entity.type
_entity.pdbx_description
1 polymer ?
#
loop_
_entity_poly.entity_id
_entity_poly.type
_entity_poly.pdbx_seq_one_letter_code
_entity_poly.pdbx_strand_id
1 'polypeptide(L)' 'MAGKVKWVTDIEKSVLINNFEKRGWVQVTENEDWNFYWVLDLSEFRYRSCLNEFPDFRV' A
#
# COMPACT_ATOMS: atom_id res chain seq x y z
N MET A 1 20.80 -0.91 -5.04
CA MET A 1 19.93 -1.96 -4.47
C MET A 1 18.54 -1.37 -4.39
N ALA A 2 17.63 -1.72 -5.29
CA ALA A 2 16.24 -1.27 -5.18
C ALA A 2 15.66 -1.93 -3.93
N GLY A 3 15.48 -1.14 -2.86
CA GLY A 3 14.96 -1.63 -1.60
C GLY A 3 13.58 -2.26 -1.80
N LYS A 4 13.27 -3.31 -1.05
CA LYS A 4 11.93 -3.91 -1.08
C LYS A 4 10.89 -2.84 -0.75
N VAL A 5 9.89 -2.68 -1.62
CA VAL A 5 8.82 -1.70 -1.42
C VAL A 5 8.02 -2.11 -0.19
N LYS A 6 7.87 -1.16 0.74
CA LYS A 6 7.12 -1.35 1.99
C LYS A 6 5.77 -0.66 1.90
N TRP A 7 4.72 -1.35 2.32
CA TRP A 7 3.35 -0.86 2.22
C TRP A 7 2.59 -1.07 3.51
N VAL A 8 1.61 -0.20 3.74
CA VAL A 8 0.70 -0.30 4.87
C VAL A 8 -0.72 -0.28 4.32
N THR A 9 -1.63 -1.02 4.94
CA THR A 9 -3.05 -0.99 4.60
C THR A 9 -3.86 -0.92 5.89
N ASP A 10 -4.95 -0.14 5.87
CA ASP A 10 -5.96 -0.18 6.94
C ASP A 10 -6.95 -1.34 6.73
N ILE A 11 -6.99 -1.90 5.51
CA ILE A 11 -7.91 -2.97 5.14
C ILE A 11 -7.18 -4.19 4.59
N GLU A 12 -7.45 -5.33 5.21
CA GLU A 12 -6.97 -6.64 4.77
C GLU A 12 -7.87 -7.20 3.65
N LYS A 13 -7.59 -6.83 2.40
CA LYS A 13 -8.21 -7.49 1.23
C LYS A 13 -7.24 -8.49 0.63
N SER A 14 -7.57 -9.77 0.68
CA SER A 14 -6.68 -10.86 0.22
C SER A 14 -6.17 -10.70 -1.21
N VAL A 15 -6.92 -10.06 -2.11
CA VAL A 15 -6.49 -9.78 -3.50
C VAL A 15 -5.30 -8.80 -3.54
N LEU A 16 -5.31 -7.77 -2.70
CA LEU A 16 -4.23 -6.78 -2.63
C LEU A 16 -2.98 -7.38 -1.99
N ILE A 17 -3.17 -8.04 -0.85
CA ILE A 17 -2.08 -8.70 -0.13
C ILE A 17 -1.40 -9.72 -1.06
N ASN A 18 -2.18 -10.59 -1.72
CA ASN A 18 -1.63 -11.57 -2.66
C ASN A 18 -0.90 -10.93 -3.85
N ASN A 19 -1.38 -9.78 -4.32
CA ASN A 19 -0.76 -9.04 -5.43
C ASN A 19 0.59 -8.42 -5.01
N PHE A 20 0.67 -7.90 -3.79
CA PHE A 20 1.86 -7.28 -3.22
C PHE A 20 2.91 -8.31 -2.80
N GLU A 21 2.48 -9.41 -2.18
CA GLU A 21 3.35 -10.54 -1.85
C GLU A 21 3.98 -11.16 -3.11
N LYS A 22 3.20 -11.33 -4.20
CA LYS A 22 3.72 -11.78 -5.50
C LYS A 22 4.78 -10.84 -6.09
N ARG A 23 4.70 -9.54 -5.78
CA ARG A 23 5.70 -8.53 -6.18
C ARG A 23 6.87 -8.44 -5.21
N GLY A 24 6.87 -9.23 -4.13
CA GLY A 24 7.91 -9.21 -3.10
C GLY A 24 7.89 -7.97 -2.22
N TRP A 25 6.75 -7.27 -2.16
CA TRP A 25 6.58 -6.12 -1.30
C TRP A 25 6.32 -6.54 0.15
N VAL A 26 6.74 -5.71 1.09
CA VAL A 26 6.71 -6.03 2.53
C VAL A 26 5.60 -5.22 3.20
N GLN A 27 4.69 -5.90 3.86
CA GLN A 27 3.71 -5.23 4.72
C GLN A 27 4.43 -4.74 5.97
N VAL A 28 4.26 -3.47 6.29
CA VAL A 28 4.75 -2.84 7.52
C VAL A 28 3.61 -2.18 8.25
N THR A 29 3.87 -1.76 9.49
CA THR A 29 2.92 -0.97 10.28
C THR A 29 3.11 0.53 10.03
N GLU A 30 2.10 1.35 10.36
CA GLU A 30 2.16 2.82 10.23
C GLU A 30 3.29 3.47 11.05
N ASN A 31 3.74 2.79 12.10
CA ASN A 31 4.86 3.19 12.95
C ASN A 31 6.24 2.95 12.33
N GLU A 32 6.31 2.30 11.18
CA GLU A 32 7.56 2.00 10.48
C GLU A 32 7.74 2.87 9.23
N ASP A 33 8.94 2.82 8.64
CA ASP A 33 9.27 3.52 7.41
C ASP A 33 8.55 2.86 6.21
N TRP A 34 7.49 3.48 5.71
CA TRP A 34 6.64 2.97 4.62
C TRP A 34 6.71 3.82 3.34
N ASN A 35 6.47 3.21 2.17
CA ASN A 35 6.52 3.91 0.89
C ASN A 35 5.14 4.46 0.49
N PHE A 36 4.10 3.65 0.68
CA PHE A 36 2.72 4.09 0.46
C PHE A 36 1.75 3.43 1.44
N TYR A 37 0.66 4.13 1.71
CA TYR A 37 -0.43 3.71 2.59
C TYR A 37 -1.70 3.53 1.75
N TRP A 38 -2.37 2.39 1.91
CA TRP A 38 -3.63 2.08 1.23
C TRP A 38 -4.80 2.18 2.21
N VAL A 39 -5.74 3.07 1.90
CA VAL A 39 -6.99 3.20 2.65
C VAL A 39 -8.18 2.94 1.75
N LEU A 40 -9.21 2.38 2.37
CA LEU A 40 -10.54 2.47 1.80
C LEU A 40 -11.15 3.78 2.26
N ASP A 41 -11.36 4.68 1.30
CA ASP A 41 -12.14 5.87 1.55
C ASP A 41 -13.63 5.48 1.48
N LEU A 42 -14.26 5.43 2.64
CA LEU A 42 -15.68 5.06 2.80
C LEU A 42 -16.64 6.17 2.34
N SER A 43 -16.15 7.40 2.08
CA SER A 43 -17.01 8.48 1.60
C SER A 43 -17.49 8.22 0.17
N GLU A 44 -16.70 7.51 -0.63
CA GLU A 44 -16.99 7.24 -2.04
C GLU A 44 -16.90 5.74 -2.41
N PHE A 45 -16.66 4.84 -1.45
CA PHE A 45 -16.31 3.43 -1.72
C PHE A 45 -15.13 3.28 -2.70
N ARG A 46 -14.14 4.20 -2.62
CA ARG A 46 -12.98 4.20 -3.51
C ARG A 46 -11.73 3.81 -2.74
N TYR A 47 -10.87 3.02 -3.40
CA TYR A 47 -9.53 2.75 -2.92
C TYR A 47 -8.64 3.96 -3.21
N ARG A 48 -7.96 4.48 -2.19
CA ARG A 48 -7.04 5.60 -2.34
C ARG A 48 -5.66 5.21 -1.83
N SER A 49 -4.67 5.43 -2.67
CA SER A 49 -3.27 5.34 -2.28
C SER A 49 -2.82 6.70 -1.77
N CYS A 50 -2.48 6.79 -0.49
CA CYS A 50 -1.82 7.95 0.08
C CYS A 50 -0.31 7.70 -0.02
N LEU A 51 0.32 8.33 -1.02
CA LEU A 51 1.77 8.23 -1.21
C LEU A 51 2.44 9.40 -0.50
N ASN A 52 3.49 9.11 0.28
CA ASN A 52 4.27 10.15 0.93
C ASN A 52 5.07 10.96 -0.12
N GLU A 53 5.46 10.36 -1.26
CA GLU A 53 6.30 11.05 -2.27
C GLU A 53 6.09 10.64 -3.76
N PHE A 54 5.04 9.89 -4.12
CA PHE A 54 4.89 9.40 -5.51
C PHE A 54 3.46 9.56 -6.04
N PRO A 55 3.11 10.63 -6.76
CA PRO A 55 1.75 10.86 -7.25
C PRO A 55 1.29 9.95 -8.40
N ASP A 56 2.17 9.13 -8.98
CA ASP A 56 1.89 8.35 -10.20
C ASP A 56 1.75 6.83 -9.96
N PHE A 57 1.50 6.40 -8.71
CA PHE A 57 1.28 4.98 -8.45
C PHE A 57 -0.13 4.53 -8.90
N ARG A 58 -0.28 4.27 -10.19
CA ARG A 58 -1.46 3.58 -10.76
C ARG A 58 -1.29 2.07 -10.57
N VAL A 59 -2.03 1.49 -9.62
CA VAL A 59 -2.33 0.04 -9.59
C VAL A 59 -3.33 -0.30 -10.68
#